data_AF-A0A523QUZ0-F1
#
_entry.id   AF-A0A523QUZ0-F1
#
_cell.length_a   1.000
_cell.length_b   1.000
_cell.length_c   1.000
_cell.angle_alpha   90.00
_cell.angle_beta   90.00
_cell.angle_gamma   90.00
#
_symmetry.space_group_name_H-M   'P 1'
#
loop_
_entity.id
_entity.type
_entity.pdbx_description
1 polymer ?
#
loop_
_entity_poly.entity_id
_entity_poly.type
_entity_poly.pdbx_seq_one_letter_code
_entity_poly.pdbx_strand_id
1 'polypeptide(L)'
;FAYEIIWNLLSASLILWLTRRLKDKLKPGTAFYMWMILEGVGRYFIEFFRPDQPRIGDTDISFSRIAATMLAVAGTLLMLVRYEKIRYPSLSPGPQEYRLKMRKKRKRKRW
;
A
#
# COMPACT_ATOMS: atom_id res chain seq x y z
N PHE A 1 14.60 -12.45 8.47
CA PHE A 1 13.39 -13.25 8.13
C PHE A 1 12.28 -13.17 9.17
N ALA A 2 12.48 -13.57 10.44
CA ALA A 2 11.38 -13.55 11.44
C ALA A 2 10.76 -12.16 11.65
N TYR A 3 11.59 -11.12 11.79
CA TYR A 3 11.14 -9.72 11.88
C TYR A 3 10.33 -9.27 10.65
N GLU A 4 10.66 -9.77 9.45
CA GLU A 4 9.94 -9.44 8.21
C GLU A 4 8.55 -10.06 8.18
N ILE A 5 8.45 -11.32 8.63
CA ILE A 5 7.15 -12.00 8.75
C ILE A 5 6.29 -11.27 9.76
N ILE A 6 6.83 -10.94 10.93
CA ILE A 6 6.10 -10.21 11.97
C ILE A 6 5.58 -8.89 11.41
N TRP A 7 6.43 -8.12 10.71
CA TRP A 7 6.01 -6.86 10.11
C TRP A 7 4.92 -7.06 9.04
N ASN A 8 5.09 -8.02 8.13
CA ASN A 8 4.10 -8.31 7.10
C ASN A 8 2.74 -8.69 7.71
N LEU A 9 2.74 -9.51 8.77
CA LEU A 9 1.51 -9.92 9.47
C LEU A 9 0.86 -8.76 10.21
N LEU A 10 1.65 -7.91 10.87
CA LEU A 10 1.16 -6.70 11.53
C LEU A 10 0.54 -5.73 10.51
N SER A 11 1.24 -5.46 9.41
CA SER A 11 0.77 -4.60 8.33
C SER A 11 -0.53 -5.13 7.71
N ALA A 12 -0.56 -6.42 7.36
CA ALA A 12 -1.75 -7.05 6.81
C ALA A 12 -2.94 -7.00 7.80
N SER A 13 -2.69 -7.30 9.07
CA SER A 13 -3.72 -7.28 10.11
C SER A 13 -4.28 -5.88 10.32
N LEU A 14 -3.40 -4.86 10.38
CA LEU A 14 -3.79 -3.47 10.53
C LEU A 14 -4.62 -2.99 9.34
N ILE A 15 -4.19 -3.28 8.11
CA ILE A 15 -4.94 -2.91 6.90
C ILE A 15 -6.31 -3.60 6.88
N LEU A 16 -6.36 -4.90 7.15
CA LEU A 16 -7.62 -5.65 7.18
C LEU A 16 -8.58 -5.15 8.25
N TRP A 17 -8.06 -4.79 9.42
CA TRP A 17 -8.85 -4.23 10.50
C TRP A 17 -9.38 -2.84 10.14
N LEU A 18 -8.53 -1.94 9.64
CA LEU A 18 -8.93 -0.59 9.22
C LEU A 18 -9.94 -0.62 8.07
N THR A 19 -9.70 -1.47 7.07
CA THR A 19 -10.59 -1.61 5.90
C THR A 19 -11.97 -2.15 6.25
N ARG A 20 -12.05 -3.04 7.25
CA ARG A 20 -13.34 -3.50 7.79
C ARG A 20 -14.03 -2.44 8.64
N ARG A 21 -13.28 -1.75 9.52
CA ARG A 21 -13.83 -0.75 10.45
C ARG A 21 -14.31 0.52 9.74
N LEU A 22 -13.63 0.93 8.67
CA LEU A 22 -13.88 2.19 7.95
C LEU A 22 -14.43 1.96 6.54
N LYS A 23 -15.08 0.82 6.31
CA LYS A 23 -15.54 0.39 4.97
C LYS A 23 -16.28 1.48 4.19
N ASP A 24 -17.16 2.23 4.86
CA ASP A 24 -18.00 3.25 4.22
C ASP A 24 -17.28 4.59 4.00
N LYS A 25 -16.13 4.79 4.65
CA LYS A 25 -15.33 6.03 4.55
C LYS A 25 -14.14 5.88 3.60
N LEU A 26 -13.69 4.65 3.37
CA LEU A 26 -12.49 4.38 2.58
C LEU A 26 -12.81 4.37 1.09
N LYS A 27 -12.19 5.31 0.38
CA LYS A 27 -12.20 5.35 -1.07
C LYS A 27 -11.53 4.08 -1.66
N PRO A 28 -12.01 3.55 -2.80
CA PRO A 28 -11.32 2.47 -3.52
C PRO A 28 -9.82 2.74 -3.71
N GLY A 29 -9.00 1.71 -3.51
CA GLY A 29 -7.54 1.80 -3.61
C GLY A 29 -6.82 2.20 -2.32
N THR A 30 -7.53 2.69 -1.29
CA THR A 30 -6.87 3.16 -0.05
C THR A 30 -6.06 2.05 0.63
N ALA A 31 -6.55 0.81 0.65
CA ALA A 31 -5.84 -0.32 1.23
C ALA A 31 -4.46 -0.56 0.60
N PHE A 32 -4.34 -0.35 -0.71
CA PHE A 32 -3.08 -0.47 -1.43
C PHE A 32 -2.11 0.65 -1.06
N TYR A 33 -2.60 1.89 -0.94
CA TYR A 33 -1.76 3.01 -0.48
C TYR A 33 -1.28 2.82 0.96
N MET A 34 -2.15 2.33 1.86
CA MET A 34 -1.76 1.96 3.22
C MET A 34 -0.65 0.89 3.20
N TRP A 35 -0.78 -0.12 2.35
CA TRP A 35 0.25 -1.15 2.17
C TRP A 35 1.57 -0.57 1.69
N MET A 36 1.58 0.28 0.66
CA MET A 36 2.81 0.94 0.18
C MET A 36 3.52 1.74 1.28
N ILE A 37 2.74 2.47 2.10
CA ILE A 37 3.28 3.27 3.20
C ILE A 37 3.85 2.37 4.29
N LEU A 38 3.07 1.39 4.76
CA LEU A 38 3.49 0.48 5.84
C LEU A 38 4.69 -0.38 5.42
N GLU A 39 4.69 -0.93 4.21
CA GLU A 39 5.84 -1.67 3.70
C GLU A 39 7.03 -0.74 3.47
N GLY A 40 6.86 0.44 2.89
CA GLY A 40 7.98 1.36 2.69
C GLY A 40 8.65 1.78 4.01
N VAL A 41 7.85 2.16 5.02
CA VAL A 41 8.38 2.54 6.35
C VAL A 41 8.98 1.34 7.07
N GLY A 42 8.27 0.22 7.10
CA GLY A 42 8.75 -0.98 7.77
C GLY A 42 10.00 -1.55 7.15
N ARG A 43 10.07 -1.60 5.82
CA ARG A 43 11.25 -2.05 5.09
C ARG A 43 12.42 -1.13 5.38
N TYR A 44 12.24 0.19 5.37
CA TYR A 44 13.31 1.12 5.74
C TYR A 44 13.83 0.86 7.16
N PHE A 45 12.94 0.67 8.12
CA PHE A 45 13.31 0.44 9.52
C PHE A 45 13.98 -0.92 9.74
N ILE A 46 13.45 -1.98 9.14
CA ILE A 46 14.04 -3.33 9.21
C ILE A 46 15.44 -3.33 8.59
N GLU A 47 15.56 -2.67 7.44
CA GLU A 47 16.79 -2.61 6.66
C GLU A 47 17.91 -1.83 7.39
N PHE A 48 17.56 -0.88 8.25
CA PHE A 48 18.52 -0.22 9.12
C PHE A 48 19.26 -1.21 10.05
N PHE A 49 18.59 -2.28 10.49
CA PHE A 49 19.22 -3.32 11.32
C PHE A 49 19.93 -4.42 10.50
N ARG A 50 19.98 -4.28 9.18
CA ARG A 50 20.59 -5.25 8.26
C ARG A 50 21.89 -4.70 7.67
N PRO A 51 23.06 -4.96 8.31
CA PRO A 51 24.34 -4.46 7.81
C PRO A 51 24.81 -5.17 6.53
N ASP A 52 24.22 -6.33 6.20
CA ASP A 52 24.61 -7.22 5.10
C ASP A 52 24.24 -6.72 3.69
N GLN A 53 23.55 -5.59 3.58
CA GLN A 53 22.96 -5.16 2.32
C GLN A 53 23.91 -4.31 1.46
N PRO A 54 23.78 -4.39 0.11
CA PRO A 54 24.56 -3.54 -0.80
C PRO A 54 24.31 -2.05 -0.54
N ARG A 55 25.39 -1.36 -0.18
CA ARG A 55 25.40 0.08 0.13
C ARG A 55 25.87 0.89 -1.06
N ILE A 56 25.52 2.18 -1.05
CA ILE A 56 25.99 3.13 -2.04
C ILE A 56 27.34 3.69 -1.58
N GLY A 57 28.41 3.22 -2.22
CA GLY A 57 29.78 3.59 -1.87
C GLY A 57 30.04 3.40 -0.38
N ASP A 58 30.60 4.43 0.26
CA ASP A 58 30.94 4.43 1.69
C ASP A 58 29.80 4.95 2.60
N THR A 59 28.59 5.11 2.07
CA THR A 59 27.44 5.59 2.86
C THR A 59 26.73 4.45 3.60
N ASP A 60 25.98 4.78 4.65
CA ASP A 60 25.12 3.82 5.36
C ASP A 60 23.78 3.55 4.64
N ILE A 61 23.62 4.04 3.41
CA ILE A 61 22.38 3.94 2.66
C ILE A 61 22.45 2.77 1.69
N SER A 62 21.56 1.79 1.87
CA SER A 62 21.37 0.70 0.91
C SER A 62 20.34 1.04 -0.16
N PHE A 63 20.46 0.40 -1.33
CA PHE A 63 19.53 0.58 -2.45
C PHE A 63 18.08 0.21 -2.07
N SER A 64 17.92 -0.82 -1.26
CA SER A 64 16.67 -1.26 -0.64
C SER A 64 16.05 -0.16 0.25
N ARG A 65 16.83 0.59 1.03
CA ARG A 65 16.32 1.74 1.81
C ARG A 65 15.79 2.84 0.90
N ILE A 66 16.45 3.11 -0.23
CA ILE A 66 15.98 4.09 -1.21
C ILE A 66 14.67 3.61 -1.83
N ALA A 67 14.60 2.37 -2.30
CA ALA A 67 13.39 1.81 -2.88
C ALA A 67 12.22 1.82 -1.88
N ALA A 68 12.47 1.47 -0.62
CA ALA A 68 11.49 1.51 0.46
C ALA A 68 10.99 2.94 0.74
N THR A 69 11.90 3.92 0.76
CA THR A 69 11.56 5.34 0.93
C THR A 69 10.71 5.83 -0.25
N MET A 70 11.10 5.51 -1.49
CA MET A 70 10.32 5.85 -2.68
C MET A 70 8.92 5.24 -2.64
N LEU A 71 8.81 3.99 -2.18
CA LEU A 71 7.52 3.32 -2.03
C LEU A 71 6.62 4.02 -1.00
N ALA A 72 7.18 4.39 0.16
CA ALA A 72 6.44 5.12 1.20
C ALA A 72 5.99 6.51 0.72
N VAL A 73 6.87 7.25 0.03
CA VAL A 73 6.57 8.56 -0.53
C VAL A 73 5.50 8.45 -1.62
N ALA A 74 5.64 7.51 -2.56
CA ALA A 74 4.66 7.29 -3.61
C ALA A 74 3.29 6.90 -3.03
N GLY A 75 3.25 5.98 -2.06
CA GLY A 75 2.02 5.59 -1.37
C GLY A 75 1.34 6.78 -0.69
N THR A 76 2.12 7.62 -0.01
CA THR A 76 1.63 8.83 0.65
C THR A 76 1.07 9.84 -0.35
N LEU A 77 1.81 10.14 -1.42
CA LEU A 77 1.37 11.08 -2.46
C LEU A 77 0.08 10.59 -3.14
N LEU A 78 0.02 9.32 -3.51
CA LEU A 78 -1.17 8.72 -4.11
C LEU A 78 -2.36 8.77 -3.16
N MET A 79 -2.15 8.54 -1.86
CA MET A 79 -3.19 8.68 -0.85
C MET A 79 -3.66 10.14 -0.71
N LEU A 80 -2.76 11.12 -0.69
CA LEU A 80 -3.13 12.54 -0.62
C LEU A 80 -3.90 13.01 -1.85
N VAL A 81 -3.49 12.57 -3.05
CA VAL A 81 -4.23 12.81 -4.31
C VAL A 81 -5.61 12.16 -4.26
N ARG A 82 -5.69 10.91 -3.78
CA ARG A 82 -6.94 10.16 -3.69
C ARG A 82 -7.97 10.86 -2.79
N TYR A 83 -7.51 11.40 -1.68
CA TYR A 83 -8.35 12.14 -0.72
C TYR A 83 -8.44 13.64 -1.06
N GLU A 84 -7.96 14.04 -2.24
CA GLU A 84 -8.08 15.40 -2.79
C GLU A 84 -7.46 16.46 -1.87
N LYS A 85 -6.49 16.06 -1.05
CA LYS A 85 -5.68 16.97 -0.23
C LYS A 85 -4.62 17.68 -1.06
N ILE A 86 -4.18 17.04 -2.14
CA ILE A 86 -3.29 17.60 -3.15
C ILE A 86 -3.94 17.36 -4.52
N ARG A 87 -3.90 18.38 -5.39
CA ARG A 87 -4.37 18.29 -6.77
C ARG A 87 -3.16 18.23 -7.70
N TYR A 88 -3.00 17.11 -8.38
CA TYR A 88 -2.01 16.97 -9.46
C TYR A 88 -2.72 17.03 -10.81
N PRO A 89 -2.30 17.90 -11.76
CA PRO A 89 -2.99 18.08 -13.04
C PRO A 89 -3.14 16.79 -13.85
N SER A 90 -2.15 15.90 -13.75
CA SER A 90 -2.07 14.67 -14.54
C SER A 90 -2.72 13.45 -13.87
N LEU A 91 -3.16 13.55 -12.61
CA LEU A 91 -3.70 12.41 -11.86
C LEU A 91 -5.15 12.68 -11.44
N SER A 92 -6.06 11.86 -11.97
CA SER A 92 -7.45 11.86 -11.51
C SER A 92 -7.56 11.15 -10.14
N PRO A 93 -8.40 11.64 -9.21
CA PRO A 93 -8.65 10.97 -7.94
C PRO A 93 -9.20 9.55 -8.08
N GLY A 94 -9.74 9.16 -9.24
CA GLY A 94 -10.29 7.83 -9.51
C GLY A 94 -11.72 7.60 -8.98
N PRO A 95 -12.31 6.41 -9.21
CA PRO A 95 -13.74 6.13 -8.97
C PRO A 95 -14.14 6.24 -7.49
N GLN A 96 -15.31 6.78 -7.15
CA GLN A 96 -15.74 6.92 -5.75
C GLN A 96 -16.12 5.58 -5.11
N GLU A 97 -16.63 4.63 -5.90
CA GLU A 97 -17.08 3.32 -5.42
C GLU A 97 -16.47 2.18 -6.24
N TYR A 98 -16.39 1.00 -5.61
CA TYR A 98 -16.02 -0.23 -6.30
C TYR A 98 -17.16 -0.67 -7.23
N ARG A 99 -16.95 -0.53 -8.54
CA ARG A 99 -17.91 -1.01 -9.54
C ARG A 99 -17.79 -2.52 -9.70
N LEU A 100 -18.54 -3.28 -8.90
CA LEU A 100 -18.63 -4.73 -9.06
C LEU A 100 -19.39 -5.03 -10.36
N LYS A 101 -18.72 -5.70 -11.31
CA LYS A 101 -19.40 -6.21 -12.51
C LYS A 101 -20.36 -7.30 -12.05
N MET A 102 -21.65 -6.98 -11.98
CA MET A 102 -22.71 -7.93 -11.61
C MET A 102 -22.53 -9.21 -12.44
N ARG A 103 -22.19 -10.31 -11.77
CA ARG A 103 -22.04 -11.62 -12.42
C ARG A 103 -23.40 -11.96 -13.00
N LYS A 104 -23.55 -11.94 -14.33
CA LYS A 104 -24.79 -12.37 -15.01
C LYS A 104 -25.17 -13.73 -14.41
N LYS A 105 -26.30 -13.80 -13.69
CA LYS A 105 -26.86 -15.07 -13.24
C LYS A 105 -27.07 -15.91 -14.49
N ARG A 106 -26.24 -16.93 -14.69
CA ARG A 106 -26.37 -17.90 -15.77
C ARG A 106 -27.75 -18.54 -15.56
N LYS A 107 -28.74 -18.18 -16.39
CA LYS A 107 -30.07 -18.80 -16.33
C LYS A 107 -29.84 -20.30 -16.50
N ARG A 108 -30.04 -21.07 -15.44
CA ARG A 108 -30.04 -22.53 -15.49
C ARG A 108 -31.24 -22.89 -16.37
N LYS A 109 -30.99 -23.29 -17.63
CA LYS A 109 -32.01 -23.95 -18.45
C LYS A 109 -32.42 -25.20 -17.67
N ARG A 110 -33.64 -25.20 -17.11
CA ARG A 110 -34.29 -26.45 -16.72
C ARG A 110 -34.69 -27.11 -18.04
N TRP A 111 -34.17 -28.31 -18.25
CA TRP A 111 -34.58 -29.21 -19.32
C TRP A 111 -36.06 -29.56 -19.15
#